data_AF-A0A2H0BGP2-F1
#
_entry.id   AF-A0A2H0BGP2-F1
#
_cell.length_a   1.000
_cell.length_b   1.000
_cell.length_c   1.000
_cell.angle_alpha   90.00
_cell.angle_beta   90.00
_cell.angle_gamma   90.00
#
_symmetry.space_group_name_H-M   'P 1'
#
loop_
_entity.id
_entity.type
_entity.pdbx_description
1 polymer ?
#
loop_
_entity_poly.entity_id
_entity_poly.type
_entity_poly.pdbx_seq_one_letter_code
_entity_poly.pdbx_strand_id
1 'polypeptide(L)'
;MPKRKSHGFTLIELLVVIVIIGLLAGIGIASFQGSLQNARTAKRLSDLKEINDALKRFYIDHGLYPVSGGGTGPWDGLYTNWGDSTPDWIPGLVPDYLEFLPRDPRNHTDPTQQYIYRSNDGSSYKLLSHVPEDCTGVVAKHPELNDPVRVCWAYGYSTPDVLATY
;
A
#
# COMPACT_ATOMS: atom_id res chain seq x y z
N MET A 1 17.84 -69.10 -1.65
CA MET A 1 17.71 -67.67 -1.98
C MET A 1 17.18 -66.93 -0.75
N PRO A 2 17.94 -66.02 -0.12
CA PRO A 2 17.46 -65.32 1.07
C PRO A 2 16.32 -64.35 0.71
N LYS A 3 15.13 -64.55 1.29
CA LYS A 3 13.99 -63.63 1.16
C LYS A 3 14.35 -62.31 1.84
N ARG A 4 14.39 -61.22 1.07
CA ARG A 4 14.44 -59.86 1.64
C ARG A 4 13.16 -59.63 2.44
N LYS A 5 13.29 -59.36 3.74
CA LYS A 5 12.15 -58.90 4.56
C LYS A 5 11.76 -57.50 4.10
N SER A 6 10.57 -57.33 3.54
CA SER A 6 9.99 -56.01 3.34
C SER A 6 9.64 -55.43 4.71
N HIS A 7 10.30 -54.35 5.10
CA HIS A 7 9.92 -53.60 6.29
C HIS A 7 8.78 -52.68 5.86
N GLY A 8 7.57 -52.94 6.38
CA GLY A 8 6.41 -52.08 6.17
C GLY A 8 6.46 -50.89 7.13
N PHE A 9 5.93 -49.76 6.69
CA PHE A 9 5.78 -48.56 7.52
C PHE A 9 4.83 -48.84 8.70
N THR A 10 5.18 -48.38 9.89
CA THR A 10 4.33 -48.52 11.07
C THR A 10 3.30 -47.38 11.15
N LEU A 11 2.15 -47.64 11.78
CA LEU A 11 1.13 -46.62 12.03
C LEU A 11 1.67 -45.46 12.89
N ILE A 12 2.57 -45.76 13.82
CA ILE A 12 3.17 -44.74 14.68
C ILE A 12 4.14 -43.83 13.91
N GLU A 13 4.90 -44.37 12.96
CA GLU A 13 5.75 -43.55 12.07
C GLU A 13 4.91 -42.60 11.22
N LEU A 14 3.79 -43.07 10.67
CA LEU A 14 2.90 -42.21 9.91
C LEU A 14 2.25 -41.12 10.80
N LEU A 15 1.87 -41.48 12.03
CA LEU A 15 1.27 -40.56 13.00
C LEU A 15 2.25 -39.44 13.39
N VAL A 16 3.50 -39.76 13.67
CA VAL A 16 4.52 -38.76 14.02
C VAL A 16 4.77 -37.81 12.84
N VAL A 17 4.81 -38.32 11.62
CA VAL A 17 5.03 -37.50 10.41
C VAL A 17 3.92 -36.48 10.20
N ILE A 18 2.65 -36.87 10.30
CA ILE A 18 1.54 -35.92 10.12
C ILE A 18 1.49 -34.86 11.23
N VAL A 19 1.89 -35.21 12.45
CA VAL A 19 2.00 -34.25 13.56
C VAL A 19 3.10 -33.22 13.29
N ILE A 20 4.28 -33.66 12.82
CA ILE A 20 5.37 -32.76 12.47
C ILE A 20 4.98 -31.85 11.29
N ILE A 21 4.34 -32.39 10.25
CA ILE A 21 3.87 -31.61 9.10
C ILE A 21 2.84 -30.58 9.56
N GLY A 22 1.88 -30.95 10.42
CA GLY A 22 0.88 -30.01 10.96
C GLY A 22 1.50 -28.86 11.74
N LEU A 23 2.51 -29.14 12.57
CA LEU A 23 3.22 -28.13 13.35
C LEU A 23 4.04 -27.19 12.45
N LEU A 24 4.78 -27.73 11.49
CA LEU A 24 5.56 -26.92 10.55
C LEU A 24 4.67 -26.08 9.63
N ALA A 25 3.55 -26.63 9.16
CA ALA A 25 2.59 -25.91 8.33
C ALA A 25 1.98 -24.71 9.07
N GLY A 26 1.61 -24.87 10.35
CA GLY A 26 1.07 -23.77 11.16
C GLY A 26 2.04 -22.58 11.30
N ILE A 27 3.30 -22.85 11.62
CA ILE A 27 4.35 -21.81 11.73
C ILE A 27 4.63 -21.16 10.37
N GLY A 28 4.66 -21.97 9.30
CA GLY A 28 4.89 -21.49 7.94
C GLY A 28 3.84 -20.47 7.49
N ILE A 29 2.56 -20.74 7.73
CA ILE A 29 1.47 -19.85 7.31
C ILE A 29 1.54 -18.48 7.99
N ALA A 30 1.80 -18.43 9.31
CA ALA A 30 1.87 -17.18 10.05
C ALA A 30 3.04 -16.29 9.60
N SER A 31 4.21 -16.88 9.35
CA SER A 31 5.39 -16.13 8.87
C SER A 31 5.22 -15.59 7.45
N PHE A 32 4.53 -16.33 6.58
CA PHE A 32 4.25 -15.89 5.21
C PHE A 32 3.37 -14.63 5.16
N GLN A 33 2.33 -14.55 6.00
CA GLN A 33 1.44 -13.38 6.04
C GLN A 33 2.17 -12.08 6.43
N GLY A 34 3.06 -12.15 7.43
CA GLY A 34 3.87 -10.99 7.83
C GLY A 34 4.86 -10.55 6.74
N SER A 35 5.44 -11.48 5.99
CA SER A 35 6.31 -11.16 4.86
C SER A 35 5.57 -10.40 3.75
N LEU A 36 4.34 -10.84 3.43
CA LEU A 36 3.50 -10.16 2.44
C LEU A 36 3.12 -8.74 2.87
N GLN A 37 2.78 -8.52 4.14
CA GLN A 37 2.50 -7.19 4.68
C GLN A 37 3.70 -6.25 4.52
N ASN A 38 4.90 -6.74 4.86
CA ASN A 38 6.13 -5.97 4.70
C ASN A 38 6.43 -5.63 3.24
N ALA A 39 6.22 -6.57 2.32
CA ALA A 39 6.39 -6.34 0.88
C ALA A 39 5.40 -5.30 0.35
N ARG A 40 4.13 -5.36 0.75
CA ARG A 40 3.12 -4.34 0.40
C ARG A 40 3.49 -2.98 0.96
N THR A 41 3.96 -2.89 2.20
CA THR A 41 4.41 -1.63 2.79
C THR A 41 5.61 -1.04 2.06
N ALA A 42 6.61 -1.85 1.71
CA ALA A 42 7.75 -1.39 0.91
C ALA A 42 7.30 -0.86 -0.46
N LYS A 43 6.36 -1.55 -1.12
CA LYS A 43 5.77 -1.10 -2.38
C LYS A 43 5.02 0.24 -2.21
N ARG A 44 4.20 0.39 -1.16
CA ARG A 44 3.50 1.65 -0.87
C ARG A 44 4.46 2.84 -0.69
N LEU A 45 5.56 2.64 0.04
CA LEU A 45 6.57 3.68 0.22
C LEU A 45 7.24 4.09 -1.10
N SER A 46 7.55 3.10 -1.96
CA SER A 46 8.10 3.37 -3.29
C SER A 46 7.12 4.13 -4.17
N ASP A 47 5.85 3.71 -4.20
CA ASP A 47 4.80 4.31 -5.03
C ASP A 47 4.52 5.76 -4.63
N LEU A 48 4.36 6.01 -3.32
CA LEU A 48 4.13 7.36 -2.82
C LEU A 48 5.31 8.27 -3.14
N LYS A 49 6.54 7.76 -3.06
CA LYS A 49 7.74 8.53 -3.41
C LYS A 49 7.78 8.87 -4.89
N GLU A 50 7.48 7.92 -5.75
CA GLU A 50 7.44 8.09 -7.20
C GLU A 50 6.40 9.14 -7.61
N ILE A 51 5.17 9.05 -7.07
CA ILE A 51 4.13 10.06 -7.31
C ILE A 51 4.55 11.43 -6.77
N ASN A 52 5.12 11.51 -5.56
CA ASN A 52 5.59 12.77 -4.99
C ASN A 52 6.69 13.42 -5.86
N ASP A 53 7.61 12.64 -6.40
CA ASP A 53 8.65 13.16 -7.29
C ASP A 53 8.05 13.63 -8.64
N ALA A 54 7.01 12.94 -9.14
CA ALA A 54 6.24 13.40 -10.31
C ALA A 54 5.48 14.71 -10.04
N LEU A 55 4.82 14.84 -8.88
CA LEU A 55 4.12 16.06 -8.45
C LEU A 55 5.08 17.26 -8.38
N LYS A 56 6.30 17.06 -7.88
CA LYS A 56 7.33 18.11 -7.85
C LYS A 56 7.74 18.54 -9.26
N ARG A 57 7.90 17.60 -10.20
CA ARG A 57 8.20 17.93 -11.60
C ARG A 57 7.06 18.71 -12.26
N PHE A 58 5.81 18.28 -12.05
CA PHE A 58 4.64 19.00 -12.51
C PHE A 58 4.61 20.44 -11.98
N TYR A 59 4.89 20.63 -10.69
CA TYR A 59 4.97 21.97 -10.09
C TYR A 59 6.09 22.84 -10.70
N ILE A 60 7.24 22.26 -11.06
CA ILE A 60 8.34 22.99 -11.71
C ILE A 60 7.89 23.56 -13.07
N ASP A 61 7.11 22.79 -13.83
CA ASP A 61 6.70 23.18 -15.18
C ASP A 61 5.47 24.11 -15.19
N HIS A 62 4.53 23.88 -14.27
CA HIS A 62 3.23 24.58 -14.24
C HIS A 62 3.12 25.66 -13.15
N GLY A 63 4.00 25.66 -12.16
CA GLY A 63 3.95 26.55 -11.00
C GLY A 63 2.81 26.25 -10.00
N LEU A 64 2.06 25.17 -10.23
CA LEU A 64 0.92 24.71 -9.43
C LEU A 64 0.91 23.18 -9.43
N TYR A 65 0.37 22.56 -8.39
CA TYR A 65 0.04 21.14 -8.38
C TYR A 65 -1.27 20.87 -9.13
N PRO A 66 -1.48 19.64 -9.62
CA PRO A 66 -2.74 19.24 -10.22
C PRO A 66 -3.91 19.48 -9.27
N VAL A 67 -4.88 20.29 -9.68
CA VAL A 67 -6.08 20.50 -8.87
C VAL A 67 -6.92 19.22 -8.89
N SER A 68 -7.35 18.77 -7.72
CA SER A 68 -8.23 17.61 -7.62
C SER A 68 -9.55 17.85 -8.37
N GLY A 69 -10.04 16.84 -9.07
CA GLY A 69 -11.13 16.95 -10.05
C GLY A 69 -12.50 17.27 -9.45
N GLY A 70 -12.77 18.55 -9.17
CA GLY A 70 -14.10 19.18 -9.17
C GLY A 70 -15.19 18.64 -8.23
N GLY A 71 -15.29 19.21 -7.03
CA GLY A 71 -16.50 19.19 -6.19
C GLY A 71 -16.20 19.48 -4.73
N THR A 72 -17.18 19.96 -3.97
CA THR A 72 -17.10 20.11 -2.50
C THR A 72 -17.04 18.76 -1.73
N GLY A 73 -16.61 17.68 -2.40
CA GLY A 73 -16.43 16.30 -1.91
C GLY A 73 -14.95 15.87 -1.86
N PRO A 74 -14.61 14.73 -1.22
CA PRO A 74 -13.32 14.47 -0.57
C PRO A 74 -12.22 14.02 -1.54
N TRP A 75 -10.96 14.25 -1.17
CA TRP A 75 -9.77 13.44 -1.45
C TRP A 75 -9.80 12.50 -2.67
N ASP A 76 -9.37 12.96 -3.84
CA ASP A 76 -9.17 12.12 -5.03
C ASP A 76 -8.41 10.84 -4.69
N GLY A 77 -8.80 9.72 -5.24
CA GLY A 77 -8.15 8.43 -4.98
C GLY A 77 -8.59 7.43 -6.03
N LEU A 78 -8.42 6.15 -5.77
CA LEU A 78 -9.05 5.06 -6.52
C LEU A 78 -10.59 5.05 -6.25
N TYR A 79 -11.25 6.20 -6.36
CA TYR A 79 -12.70 6.31 -6.32
C TYR A 79 -13.29 5.56 -7.50
N THR A 80 -13.61 4.29 -7.27
CA THR A 80 -14.85 3.76 -7.80
C THR A 80 -15.49 2.86 -6.77
N ASN A 81 -16.80 3.00 -6.68
CA ASN A 81 -17.68 1.87 -6.44
C ASN A 81 -17.12 0.69 -7.28
N TRP A 82 -16.55 -0.34 -6.64
CA TRP A 82 -15.98 -1.55 -7.26
C TRP A 82 -14.51 -1.53 -7.74
N GLY A 83 -13.68 -0.56 -7.36
CA GLY A 83 -12.20 -0.68 -7.48
C GLY A 83 -11.62 -0.56 -8.90
N ASP A 84 -12.40 -0.09 -9.86
CA ASP A 84 -11.93 0.33 -11.17
C ASP A 84 -11.37 1.77 -11.15
N SER A 85 -10.10 1.94 -10.85
CA SER A 85 -9.49 3.28 -10.77
C SER A 85 -9.41 3.92 -12.15
N THR A 86 -9.76 5.20 -12.27
CA THR A 86 -9.43 5.93 -13.50
C THR A 86 -7.90 5.96 -13.66
N PRO A 87 -7.36 5.74 -14.88
CA PRO A 87 -5.92 5.82 -15.13
C PRO A 87 -5.29 7.18 -14.78
N ASP A 88 -6.12 8.22 -14.63
CA ASP A 88 -5.73 9.62 -14.43
C ASP A 88 -6.37 10.20 -13.14
N TRP A 89 -6.30 9.45 -12.03
CA TRP A 89 -6.84 9.90 -10.73
C TRP A 89 -6.06 11.08 -10.11
N ILE A 90 -4.89 11.41 -10.66
CA ILE A 90 -4.20 12.68 -10.46
C ILE A 90 -4.05 13.34 -11.85
N PRO A 91 -4.88 14.35 -12.17
CA PRO A 91 -4.93 14.91 -13.52
C PRO A 91 -3.58 15.39 -14.04
N GLY A 92 -3.22 14.99 -15.26
CA GLY A 92 -2.07 15.54 -15.98
C GLY A 92 -0.70 15.02 -15.53
N LEU A 93 -0.65 14.06 -14.60
CA LEU A 93 0.61 13.35 -14.29
C LEU A 93 0.96 12.30 -15.35
N VAL A 94 -0.05 11.74 -16.01
CA VAL A 94 0.12 10.71 -17.03
C VAL A 94 -0.26 11.29 -18.39
N PRO A 95 0.52 11.04 -19.46
CA PRO A 95 1.74 10.22 -19.52
C PRO A 95 3.05 10.99 -19.25
N ASP A 96 2.98 12.31 -19.07
CA ASP A 96 4.17 13.18 -19.18
C ASP A 96 5.14 13.07 -18.00
N TYR A 97 4.63 12.76 -16.81
CA TYR A 97 5.44 12.64 -15.58
C TYR A 97 5.54 11.20 -15.07
N LEU A 98 4.58 10.33 -15.42
CA LEU A 98 4.51 8.93 -15.09
C LEU A 98 3.91 8.13 -16.25
N GLU A 99 4.37 6.90 -16.46
CA GLU A 99 3.78 5.99 -17.46
C GLU A 99 2.35 5.58 -17.06
N PHE A 100 2.13 5.35 -15.76
CA PHE A 100 0.83 5.09 -15.16
C PHE A 100 0.86 5.50 -13.69
N LEU A 101 -0.30 5.84 -13.12
CA LEU A 101 -0.38 6.06 -11.67
C LEU A 101 -0.47 4.71 -10.95
N PRO A 102 0.40 4.44 -9.95
CA PRO A 102 0.37 3.18 -9.21
C PRO A 102 -0.90 3.06 -8.35
N ARG A 103 -1.26 1.81 -8.01
CA ARG A 103 -2.41 1.46 -7.16
C ARG A 103 -1.93 0.81 -5.87
N ASP A 104 -2.72 0.91 -4.81
CA ASP A 104 -2.39 0.23 -3.54
C ASP A 104 -2.29 -1.29 -3.76
N PRO A 105 -1.19 -1.93 -3.34
CA PRO A 105 -0.91 -3.34 -3.63
C PRO A 105 -1.86 -4.31 -2.92
N ARG A 106 -2.72 -3.85 -2.00
CA ARG A 106 -3.77 -4.68 -1.39
C ARG A 106 -4.86 -5.10 -2.37
N ASN A 107 -5.07 -4.31 -3.43
CA ASN A 107 -6.10 -4.55 -4.45
C ASN A 107 -7.45 -4.96 -3.81
N HIS A 108 -7.95 -4.13 -2.90
CA HIS A 108 -9.13 -4.40 -2.08
C HIS A 108 -10.37 -3.68 -2.61
N THR A 109 -11.56 -4.21 -2.34
CA THR A 109 -12.84 -3.62 -2.76
C THR A 109 -13.34 -2.52 -1.82
N ASP A 110 -12.67 -2.30 -0.68
CA ASP A 110 -12.99 -1.22 0.26
C ASP A 110 -12.40 0.10 -0.23
N PRO A 111 -13.24 1.10 -0.53
CA PRO A 111 -12.79 2.41 -1.00
C PRO A 111 -11.99 3.19 0.07
N THR A 112 -11.94 2.73 1.31
CA THR A 112 -11.08 3.36 2.33
C THR A 112 -9.64 2.89 2.25
N GLN A 113 -9.33 1.77 1.60
CA GLN A 113 -7.99 1.17 1.61
C GLN A 113 -7.23 1.43 0.31
N GLN A 114 -6.73 2.65 0.14
CA GLN A 114 -6.20 3.12 -1.13
C GLN A 114 -5.19 4.27 -0.99
N TYR A 115 -4.56 4.65 -2.10
CA TYR A 115 -3.91 5.95 -2.21
C TYR A 115 -4.96 7.05 -2.39
N ILE A 116 -4.72 8.18 -1.73
CA ILE A 116 -5.53 9.39 -1.83
C ILE A 116 -4.62 10.59 -2.09
N TYR A 117 -5.11 11.53 -2.88
CA TYR A 117 -4.50 12.77 -3.31
C TYR A 117 -5.52 13.89 -3.11
N ARG A 118 -5.06 15.09 -2.75
CA ARG A 118 -5.92 16.26 -2.71
C ARG A 118 -5.11 17.52 -2.93
N SER A 119 -5.59 18.38 -3.81
CA SER A 119 -5.13 19.76 -3.94
C SER A 119 -6.29 20.66 -4.36
N ASN A 120 -6.69 21.61 -3.52
CA ASN A 120 -7.90 22.40 -3.79
C ASN A 120 -7.69 23.51 -4.84
N ASP A 121 -6.51 24.12 -4.84
CA ASP A 121 -6.17 25.29 -5.65
C ASP A 121 -4.81 25.16 -6.35
N GLY A 122 -4.15 24.00 -6.23
CA GLY A 122 -2.82 23.76 -6.79
C GLY A 122 -1.69 24.40 -5.99
N SER A 123 -1.95 25.17 -4.94
CA SER A 123 -0.90 25.75 -4.09
C SER A 123 -0.20 24.68 -3.25
N SER A 124 -0.97 23.68 -2.85
CA SER A 124 -0.62 22.79 -1.76
C SER A 124 -1.32 21.45 -1.95
N TYR A 125 -0.74 20.35 -1.46
CA TYR A 125 -1.32 19.03 -1.65
C TYR A 125 -1.10 18.08 -0.47
N LYS A 126 -1.93 17.04 -0.40
CA LYS A 126 -1.71 15.85 0.41
C LYS A 126 -1.79 14.61 -0.47
N LEU A 127 -0.86 13.67 -0.30
CA LEU A 127 -0.78 12.39 -0.98
C LEU A 127 -0.52 11.31 0.08
N LEU A 128 -1.49 10.45 0.33
CA LEU A 128 -1.46 9.52 1.46
C LEU A 128 -1.80 8.09 1.04
N SER A 129 -1.21 7.11 1.72
CA SER A 129 -1.76 5.76 1.83
C SER A 129 -2.78 5.73 2.97
N HIS A 130 -4.04 5.46 2.67
CA HIS A 130 -5.15 5.47 3.64
C HIS A 130 -5.42 4.06 4.20
N VAL A 131 -5.66 4.01 5.52
CA VAL A 131 -5.85 2.81 6.35
C VAL A 131 -4.80 1.73 6.07
N PRO A 132 -3.49 2.02 6.12
CA PRO A 132 -2.47 1.03 5.79
C PRO A 132 -2.35 -0.03 6.90
N GLU A 133 -1.91 -1.23 6.53
CA GLU A 133 -1.84 -2.38 7.45
C GLU A 133 -0.85 -2.17 8.61
N ASP A 134 0.20 -1.36 8.41
CA ASP A 134 1.18 -1.01 9.43
C ASP A 134 1.50 0.48 9.33
N CYS A 135 0.67 1.33 9.94
CA CYS A 135 0.95 2.76 9.99
C CYS A 135 2.00 3.10 11.07
N THR A 136 1.88 2.49 12.24
CA THR A 136 2.74 2.80 13.40
C THR A 136 4.20 2.41 13.13
N GLY A 137 4.44 1.23 12.55
CA GLY A 137 5.78 0.78 12.18
C GLY A 137 6.40 1.61 11.06
N VAL A 138 5.58 2.12 10.12
CA VAL A 138 6.04 3.05 9.10
C VAL A 138 6.40 4.39 9.70
N VAL A 139 5.51 5.04 10.46
CA VAL A 139 5.75 6.35 11.06
C VAL A 139 6.91 6.32 12.06
N ALA A 140 7.13 5.22 12.76
CA ALA A 140 8.29 5.06 13.64
C ALA A 140 9.62 5.06 12.87
N LYS A 141 9.64 4.54 11.63
CA LYS A 141 10.83 4.51 10.76
C LYS A 141 10.94 5.74 9.86
N HIS A 142 9.81 6.36 9.54
CA HIS A 142 9.63 7.49 8.64
C HIS A 142 8.74 8.56 9.29
N PRO A 143 9.24 9.29 10.31
CA PRO A 143 8.45 10.31 11.00
C PRO A 143 7.98 11.43 10.06
N GLU A 144 8.70 11.67 8.97
CA GLU A 144 8.37 12.65 7.94
C GLU A 144 7.07 12.34 7.18
N LEU A 145 6.62 11.08 7.18
CA LEU A 145 5.40 10.65 6.48
C LEU A 145 4.16 10.73 7.37
N ASN A 146 4.29 11.12 8.63
CA ASN A 146 3.18 11.17 9.57
C ASN A 146 2.20 12.29 9.18
N ASP A 147 0.94 11.92 8.89
CA ASP A 147 -0.14 12.91 8.77
C ASP A 147 -0.68 13.21 10.18
N PRO A 148 -0.49 14.43 10.73
CA PRO A 148 -0.88 14.73 12.09
C PRO A 148 -2.41 14.82 12.27
N VAL A 149 -3.17 14.95 11.18
CA VAL A 149 -4.63 14.93 11.18
C VAL A 149 -5.17 13.50 11.28
N ARG A 150 -4.55 12.54 10.56
CA ARG A 150 -4.93 11.12 10.50
C ARG A 150 -3.91 10.24 11.19
N VAL A 151 -3.66 10.50 12.47
CA VAL A 151 -2.67 9.78 13.28
C VAL A 151 -2.90 8.27 13.20
N CYS A 152 -2.01 7.57 12.51
CA CYS A 152 -2.09 6.13 12.27
C CYS A 152 -3.32 5.63 11.47
N TRP A 153 -4.05 6.54 10.82
CA TRP A 153 -5.06 6.24 9.80
C TRP A 153 -4.54 6.47 8.38
N ALA A 154 -3.46 7.25 8.24
CA ALA A 154 -2.78 7.45 6.97
C ALA A 154 -1.32 7.85 7.18
N TYR A 155 -0.49 7.62 6.16
CA TYR A 155 0.85 8.23 6.05
C TYR A 155 1.12 8.62 4.60
N GLY A 156 2.01 9.59 4.38
CA GLY A 156 2.46 9.94 3.04
C GLY A 156 3.09 11.33 2.97
N TYR A 157 3.05 11.93 1.78
CA TYR A 157 3.66 13.22 1.49
C TYR A 157 2.63 14.33 1.52
N SER A 158 3.03 15.50 1.96
CA SER A 158 2.22 16.71 1.88
C SER A 158 3.11 17.94 1.83
N THR A 159 2.58 19.06 1.37
CA THR A 159 3.28 20.34 1.49
C THR A 159 3.22 20.84 2.94
N PRO A 160 4.29 21.49 3.46
CA PRO A 160 4.41 21.82 4.89
C PRO A 160 3.28 22.69 5.46
N ASP A 161 2.67 23.52 4.62
CA ASP A 161 1.57 24.43 4.93
C ASP A 161 0.22 23.73 5.14
N VAL A 162 0.08 22.48 4.70
CA VAL A 162 -1.19 21.71 4.73
C VAL A 162 -1.22 20.70 5.86
N LEU A 163 -0.12 20.56 6.63
CA LEU A 163 -0.05 19.59 7.72
C LEU A 163 -1.23 19.73 8.71
N ALA A 164 -1.77 20.93 8.90
CA ALA A 164 -2.89 21.21 9.81
C ALA A 164 -4.28 21.35 9.14
N THR A 165 -4.38 21.22 7.82
CA THR A 165 -5.60 21.58 7.06
C THR A 165 -6.06 20.41 6.18
N TYR A 166 -7.34 20.02 6.34
CA TYR A 166 -8.06 18.88 5.72
C TYR A 166 -7.78 17.45 6.22
#